data_AF-A0A847PFP3-F1
#
_entry.id   AF-A0A847PFP3-F1
#
_cell.length_a   1.000
_cell.length_b   1.000
_cell.length_c   1.000
_cell.angle_alpha   90.00
_cell.angle_beta   90.00
_cell.angle_gamma   90.00
#
_symmetry.space_group_name_H-M   'P 1'
#
loop_
_entity.id
_entity.type
_entity.pdbx_description
1 polymer ?
#
loop_
_entity_poly.entity_id
_entity_poly.type
_entity_poly.pdbx_seq_one_letter_code
_entity_poly.pdbx_strand_id
1 'polypeptide(L)' 'DVVKNVSVVPVTHLIFTKLDETVSYGALYNILRKMQCPVSFLTAGQDVPNDIEVASGGRLAELLLQEPEN' A
#
# COMPACT_ATOMS: atom_id res chain seq x y z
N ASP A 1 -10.58 -11.30 -6.19
CA ASP A 1 -11.43 -10.94 -7.34
C ASP A 1 -11.03 -9.63 -8.01
N VAL A 2 -10.85 -8.52 -7.30
CA VAL A 2 -10.41 -7.24 -7.91
C VAL A 2 -9.07 -7.34 -8.65
N VAL A 3 -8.00 -7.83 -8.01
CA VAL A 3 -6.66 -8.01 -8.62
C VAL A 3 -6.70 -8.81 -9.93
N LYS A 4 -7.55 -9.84 -10.03
CA LYS A 4 -7.66 -10.65 -11.24
C LYS A 4 -8.27 -9.86 -12.39
N ASN A 5 -9.23 -8.98 -12.11
CA ASN A 5 -9.96 -8.23 -13.13
C ASN A 5 -9.10 -7.12 -13.77
N VAL A 6 -8.07 -6.63 -13.08
CA VAL A 6 -7.16 -5.60 -13.62
C VAL A 6 -6.09 -6.18 -14.53
N SER A 7 -5.94 -7.51 -14.59
CA SER A 7 -4.88 -8.18 -15.37
C SER A 7 -4.91 -7.92 -16.88
N VAL A 8 -6.03 -7.41 -17.40
CA VAL A 8 -6.18 -6.99 -18.80
C VAL A 8 -5.44 -5.69 -19.13
N VAL A 9 -5.00 -4.94 -18.11
CA VAL A 9 -4.17 -3.73 -18.23
C VAL A 9 -2.81 -4.00 -17.59
N PRO A 10 -1.69 -3.69 -18.26
CA PRO A 10 -0.36 -3.84 -17.67
C PRO A 10 -0.16 -2.84 -16.52
N VAL A 11 -0.27 -3.34 -15.29
CA VAL A 11 0.03 -2.57 -14.08
C VAL A 11 1.54 -2.53 -13.85
N THR A 12 2.14 -1.34 -13.84
CA THR A 12 3.58 -1.18 -13.64
C THR A 12 3.94 -0.86 -12.19
N HIS A 13 3.07 -0.17 -11.46
CA HIS A 13 3.30 0.29 -10.09
C HIS A 13 2.01 0.31 -9.27
N LEU A 14 2.16 0.26 -7.95
CA LEU A 14 1.07 0.41 -6.98
C LEU A 14 1.19 1.73 -6.22
N ILE A 15 0.03 2.25 -5.82
CA ILE A 15 -0.10 3.31 -4.82
C ILE A 15 -1.04 2.77 -3.75
N PHE A 16 -0.63 2.84 -2.49
CA PHE A 16 -1.50 2.53 -1.35
C PHE A 16 -1.92 3.83 -0.69
N THR A 17 -3.21 4.02 -0.51
CA THR A 17 -3.78 5.24 0.07
C THR A 17 -4.54 4.93 1.34
N LYS A 18 -4.85 5.98 2.13
CA LYS A 18 -5.70 5.89 3.33
C LYS A 18 -5.12 4.92 4.37
N LEU A 19 -3.80 4.91 4.54
CA LEU A 19 -3.14 4.05 5.52
C LEU A 19 -3.52 4.42 6.96
N ASP A 20 -3.95 5.64 7.21
CA ASP A 20 -4.52 6.13 8.47
C ASP A 20 -5.94 5.60 8.76
N GLU A 21 -6.66 5.10 7.74
CA GLU A 21 -8.02 4.57 7.87
C GLU A 21 -8.04 3.03 8.03
N THR A 22 -6.87 2.37 8.12
CA THR A 22 -6.78 0.90 8.25
C THR A 22 -6.33 0.44 9.63
N VAL A 23 -6.93 -0.65 10.11
CA VAL A 23 -6.58 -1.27 11.40
C VAL A 23 -5.50 -2.34 11.26
N SER A 24 -5.12 -2.73 10.04
CA SER A 24 -4.04 -3.69 9.81
C SER A 24 -3.47 -3.60 8.39
N TYR A 25 -2.18 -3.89 8.26
CA TYR A 25 -1.48 -3.87 6.97
C TYR A 25 -1.41 -5.25 6.28
N GLY A 26 -2.10 -6.27 6.80
CA GLY A 26 -2.08 -7.63 6.24
C GLY A 26 -2.64 -7.71 4.80
N ALA A 27 -3.59 -6.85 4.45
CA ALA A 27 -4.11 -6.74 3.08
C ALA A 27 -3.03 -6.25 2.10
N LEU A 28 -2.17 -5.33 2.56
CA LEU A 28 -1.06 -4.74 1.82
C LEU A 28 -0.09 -5.85 1.37
N TYR A 29 0.33 -6.71 2.30
CA TYR A 29 1.18 -7.88 2.00
C TYR A 29 0.56 -8.83 0.96
N ASN A 30 -0.73 -9.14 1.10
CA ASN A 30 -1.41 -10.04 0.18
C ASN A 30 -1.50 -9.47 -1.25
N ILE A 31 -1.64 -8.15 -1.40
CA ILE A 31 -1.65 -7.47 -2.70
C ILE A 31 -0.26 -7.48 -3.31
N LEU A 32 0.77 -7.09 -2.53
CA LEU A 32 2.17 -7.10 -2.97
C LEU A 32 2.59 -8.46 -3.52
N ARG A 33 2.27 -9.53 -2.78
CA ARG A 33 2.58 -10.92 -3.20
C ARG A 33 1.89 -11.32 -4.50
N LYS A 34 0.66 -10.84 -4.73
CA LYS A 34 -0.14 -11.21 -5.91
C LYS A 34 0.21 -10.42 -7.15
N MET A 35 0.47 -9.11 -6.99
CA MET A 35 0.68 -8.22 -8.12
C MET A 35 2.13 -8.20 -8.61
N GLN A 36 3.11 -8.49 -7.73
CA GLN A 36 4.54 -8.53 -8.04
C GLN A 36 5.05 -7.26 -8.76
N CYS A 37 4.43 -6.12 -8.49
CA CYS A 37 4.86 -4.81 -8.99
C CYS A 37 5.35 -3.91 -7.85
N PRO A 38 6.30 -3.01 -8.13
CA PRO A 38 6.81 -2.05 -7.15
C PRO A 38 5.70 -1.12 -6.64
N VAL A 39 5.86 -0.66 -5.40
CA VAL A 39 5.05 0.43 -4.84
C VAL A 39 5.81 1.73 -5.09
N SER A 40 5.11 2.73 -5.63
CA SER A 40 5.71 4.06 -5.83
C SER A 40 5.41 5.00 -4.67
N PHE A 41 4.18 4.99 -4.17
CA PHE A 41 3.71 5.97 -3.19
C PHE A 41 2.79 5.36 -2.14
N LEU A 42 2.83 5.96 -0.95
CA LEU A 42 1.95 5.71 0.17
C LEU A 42 1.26 7.03 0.55
N THR A 43 -0.03 7.00 0.89
CA THR A 43 -0.75 8.19 1.40
C THR A 43 -1.48 7.86 2.70
N ALA A 44 -1.45 8.80 3.64
CA ALA A 44 -2.10 8.68 4.95
C ALA A 44 -2.57 10.08 5.37
N GLY A 45 -3.87 10.33 5.32
CA GLY A 45 -4.48 11.64 5.56
C GLY A 45 -5.10 12.30 4.33
N GLN A 46 -5.44 13.59 4.46
CA GLN A 46 -6.25 14.37 3.50
C GLN A 46 -5.60 15.73 3.13
N ASP A 47 -4.46 16.08 3.71
CA ASP A 47 -3.76 17.34 3.45
C ASP A 47 -2.97 17.29 2.13
N VAL A 48 -3.24 18.25 1.25
CA VAL A 48 -2.64 18.34 -0.07
C VAL A 48 -1.68 19.52 -0.11
N PRO A 49 -0.41 19.33 -0.52
CA PRO A 49 0.19 18.11 -1.08
C PRO A 49 0.92 17.23 -0.04
N ASN A 50 0.64 17.40 1.24
CA ASN A 50 1.56 16.97 2.30
C ASN A 50 1.43 15.48 2.68
N ASP A 51 0.26 14.88 2.52
CA ASP A 51 -0.03 13.52 3.01
C ASP A 51 0.32 12.41 1.99
N ILE A 52 1.49 12.52 1.35
CA ILE A 52 2.02 11.54 0.39
C ILE A 52 3.53 11.32 0.61
N GLU A 53 3.96 10.07 0.60
CA GLU A 53 5.37 9.69 0.68
C GLU A 53 5.79 8.71 -0.42
N VAL A 54 7.07 8.74 -0.80
CA VAL A 54 7.67 7.74 -1.70
C VAL A 54 7.83 6.44 -0.94
N ALA A 55 7.34 5.35 -1.51
CA ALA A 55 7.43 4.05 -0.87
C ALA A 55 8.87 3.51 -0.85
N SER A 56 9.23 2.84 0.23
CA SER A 56 10.47 2.08 0.35
C SER A 56 10.21 0.71 0.97
N GLY A 57 11.10 -0.26 0.71
CA GLY A 57 10.98 -1.60 1.30
C GLY A 57 11.02 -1.57 2.83
N GLY A 58 11.86 -0.69 3.41
CA GLY A 58 11.93 -0.49 4.86
C GLY A 58 10.61 0.05 5.41
N ARG A 59 10.04 1.07 4.76
CA ARG A 59 8.77 1.66 5.17
C ARG A 59 7.61 0.65 5.12
N LEU A 60 7.55 -0.16 4.06
CA LEU A 60 6.56 -1.23 3.96
C LEU A 60 6.75 -2.29 5.06
N ALA A 61 7.99 -2.64 5.40
CA ALA A 61 8.27 -3.57 6.49
C ALA A 61 7.85 -3.01 7.85
N GLU A 62 8.13 -1.73 8.12
CA GLU A 62 7.66 -1.04 9.33
C GLU A 62 6.14 -1.12 9.47
N LEU A 63 5.39 -0.78 8.42
CA LEU A 63 3.93 -0.87 8.41
C LEU A 63 3.46 -2.31 8.70
N LEU A 64 4.07 -3.31 8.05
CA LEU A 64 3.69 -4.71 8.25
C LEU A 64 4.00 -5.26 9.64
N LEU A 65 4.99 -4.71 10.33
CA LEU A 65 5.45 -5.13 11.64
C LEU A 65 4.83 -4.31 12.79
N GLN A 66 4.09 -3.24 12.49
CA GLN A 66 3.38 -2.48 13.51
C GLN A 66 2.37 -3.38 14.23
N GLU A 67 2.47 -3.42 15.56
CA GLU A 67 1.42 -4.02 16.37
C GLU A 67 0.18 -3.11 16.33
N PRO A 68 -1.03 -3.67 16.25
CA PRO A 68 -2.24 -2.86 16.39
C PRO A 68 -2.19 -2.14 17.75
N GLU A 69 -2.47 -0.83 17.77
CA GLU A 69 -2.62 -0.11 19.03
C GLU A 69 -3.68 -0.82 19.88
N ASN A 70 -3.31 -1.19 21.12
CA ASN A 70 -4.15 -1.93 22.07
C ASN A 70 -5.44 -1.20 22.42
#